data_AF-A0A5E4WUD4-F1
#
_entry.id   AF-A0A5E4WUD4-F1
#
_cell.length_a   1.000
_cell.length_b   1.000
_cell.length_c   1.000
_cell.angle_alpha   90.00
_cell.angle_beta   90.00
_cell.angle_gamma   90.00
#
_symmetry.space_group_name_H-M   'P 1'
#
loop_
_entity.id
_entity.type
_entity.pdbx_description
1 polymer ?
#
loop_
_entity_poly.entity_id
_entity_poly.type
_entity_poly.pdbx_seq_one_letter_code
_entity_poly.pdbx_strand_id
1 'polypeptide(L)'
;MNDAVPAPTQTDVTTTANAPVVTPFIPSPHQIFLAPALLPTQVGPAGLRFDFNEGARVVIPDFGQPLPWRVRISDLRDDTTLIEVSLSSGVVRSPAKYFVPYGITIWLNDVVVFEHRYKARGQDVLVQFPLAALGDVLGWLPYALRFADTHGCRLACVVTPAVAALFRDAHPDVDFVAQDKVERRKYYATYNVGLFFDDHELVQQPRDFRETGLHRTAAHILGVDDTEAPAKTALPDVSRPMAEPYVCIAVQSTAQCKYWNRPQGWETVVAGLRERGVHVVCIDQNARHGKGDFWQSIPAGAIDATGNLPLTERARWLMHANAFIGLSSGLAWLAWTMGTPTVLISGFTLPHNEFATPYRVIARDVCTGCWHDPALRYDHDDFHWCPRHTGTPRAFECSREIRPEDVLAALDRVQGIAENATNRA
;
A
#
# COMPACT_ATOMS: atom_id res chain seq x y z
N MET A 1 -63.68 49.09 38.05
CA MET A 1 -64.67 49.73 37.16
C MET A 1 -63.94 50.09 35.89
N ASN A 2 -64.35 49.46 34.78
CA ASN A 2 -64.49 50.00 33.42
C ASN A 2 -63.40 50.95 32.92
N ASP A 3 -62.60 50.57 31.93
CA ASP A 3 -62.89 50.51 30.47
C ASP A 3 -61.88 51.53 29.88
N ALA A 4 -61.16 51.40 28.76
CA ALA A 4 -61.37 50.73 27.49
C ALA A 4 -60.03 50.77 26.67
N VAL A 5 -59.76 49.73 25.87
CA VAL A 5 -59.36 49.73 24.42
C VAL A 5 -58.05 50.43 23.97
N PRO A 6 -57.32 49.99 22.90
CA PRO A 6 -57.12 48.67 22.26
C PRO A 6 -55.65 48.19 22.32
N ALA A 7 -55.38 46.93 21.96
CA ALA A 7 -54.02 46.38 21.88
C ALA A 7 -53.25 46.82 20.62
N PRO A 8 -51.96 47.21 20.72
CA PRO A 8 -51.05 47.23 19.59
C PRO A 8 -50.02 46.09 19.64
N THR A 9 -49.92 45.39 18.51
CA THR A 9 -48.70 44.75 17.93
C THR A 9 -47.55 44.43 18.87
N GLN A 10 -47.38 43.13 19.17
CA GLN A 10 -46.13 42.61 19.70
C GLN A 10 -45.16 42.31 18.56
N THR A 11 -44.02 42.96 18.68
CA THR A 11 -42.80 42.89 17.89
C THR A 11 -42.20 41.49 17.85
N ASP A 12 -42.08 40.89 16.67
CA ASP A 12 -41.10 39.83 16.42
C ASP A 12 -39.78 40.49 16.05
N VAL A 13 -38.86 40.48 17.01
CA VAL A 13 -37.47 40.85 16.81
C VAL A 13 -36.80 39.75 16.01
N THR A 14 -36.44 40.10 14.79
CA THR A 14 -35.45 39.47 13.91
C THR A 14 -34.40 38.65 14.65
N THR A 15 -34.52 37.32 14.54
CA THR A 15 -33.41 36.40 14.72
C THR A 15 -32.52 36.48 13.48
N THR A 16 -31.34 37.07 13.65
CA THR A 16 -30.22 36.97 12.71
C THR A 16 -29.88 35.50 12.51
N ALA A 17 -30.31 34.94 11.37
CA ALA A 17 -29.98 33.58 10.97
C ALA A 17 -28.50 33.51 10.56
N ASN A 18 -27.76 32.66 11.29
CA ASN A 18 -26.37 32.34 11.07
C ASN A 18 -26.09 31.93 9.62
N ALA A 19 -24.97 32.40 9.08
CA ALA A 19 -24.38 31.88 7.85
C ALA A 19 -24.22 30.34 7.92
N PRO A 20 -24.43 29.61 6.81
CA PRO A 20 -24.25 28.17 6.81
C PRO A 20 -22.79 27.83 7.10
N VAL A 21 -22.57 27.07 8.18
CA VAL A 21 -21.28 26.50 8.54
C VAL A 21 -20.91 25.48 7.46
N VAL A 22 -19.85 25.76 6.69
CA VAL A 22 -19.13 24.74 5.93
C VAL A 22 -18.57 23.76 6.95
N THR A 23 -19.18 22.60 7.13
CA THR A 23 -18.65 21.58 8.04
C THR A 23 -17.32 21.09 7.45
N PRO A 24 -16.18 21.32 8.13
CA PRO A 24 -14.90 20.90 7.61
C PRO A 24 -14.82 19.38 7.57
N PHE A 25 -14.07 18.82 6.61
CA PHE A 25 -13.62 17.43 6.69
C PHE A 25 -12.74 17.33 7.94
N ILE A 26 -13.29 16.79 9.03
CA ILE A 26 -12.56 16.61 10.29
C ILE A 26 -11.61 15.41 10.10
N PRO A 27 -10.28 15.59 10.25
CA PRO A 27 -9.34 14.47 10.23
C PRO A 27 -9.60 13.54 11.42
N SER A 28 -9.58 12.22 11.18
CA SER A 28 -9.58 11.23 12.27
C SER A 28 -8.19 11.15 12.90
N PRO A 29 -8.06 11.03 14.23
CA PRO A 29 -6.77 10.87 14.91
C PRO A 29 -5.99 9.58 14.53
N HIS A 30 -6.59 8.69 13.72
CA HIS A 30 -5.98 7.46 13.21
C HIS A 30 -5.87 7.41 11.68
N GLN A 31 -5.90 8.56 10.99
CA GLN A 31 -5.90 8.56 9.52
C GLN A 31 -4.54 8.11 8.96
N ILE A 32 -4.50 6.89 8.42
CA ILE A 32 -3.33 6.31 7.73
C ILE A 32 -2.97 7.16 6.50
N PHE A 33 -3.99 7.67 5.81
CA PHE A 33 -3.87 8.58 4.66
C PHE A 33 -4.21 10.01 5.06
N LEU A 34 -3.64 11.01 4.40
CA LEU A 34 -4.08 12.39 4.60
C LEU A 34 -5.43 12.61 3.93
N ALA A 35 -6.36 13.24 4.66
CA ALA A 35 -7.57 13.78 4.05
C ALA A 35 -7.22 14.82 2.98
N PRO A 36 -7.98 14.88 1.87
CA PRO A 36 -7.77 15.84 0.78
C PRO A 36 -7.98 17.29 1.27
N ALA A 37 -7.64 18.26 0.42
CA ALA A 37 -7.96 19.64 0.69
C ALA A 37 -9.46 19.84 0.95
N LEU A 38 -9.78 20.74 1.91
CA LEU A 38 -11.15 21.03 2.32
C LEU A 38 -12.04 21.48 1.14
N LEU A 39 -11.51 22.33 0.27
CA LEU A 39 -12.17 22.71 -0.97
C LEU A 39 -11.49 22.00 -2.13
N PRO A 40 -12.24 21.63 -3.19
CA PRO A 40 -11.62 21.11 -4.38
C PRO A 40 -10.61 22.09 -4.98
N THR A 41 -9.53 21.53 -5.53
CA THR A 41 -8.32 22.28 -5.88
C THR A 41 -8.46 23.07 -7.17
N GLN A 42 -9.29 22.62 -8.11
CA GLN A 42 -9.53 23.30 -9.38
C GLN A 42 -10.67 24.30 -9.26
N VAL A 43 -10.56 25.41 -10.00
CA VAL A 43 -11.55 26.48 -10.04
C VAL A 43 -12.20 26.49 -11.42
N GLY A 44 -13.52 26.36 -11.44
CA GLY A 44 -14.37 26.51 -12.62
C GLY A 44 -14.99 27.91 -12.73
N PRO A 45 -15.85 28.13 -13.74
CA PRO A 45 -16.55 29.40 -13.90
C PRO A 45 -17.44 29.72 -12.69
N ALA A 46 -17.71 31.00 -12.45
CA ALA A 46 -18.58 31.47 -11.36
C ALA A 46 -18.20 30.98 -9.95
N GLY A 47 -16.93 30.60 -9.72
CA GLY A 47 -16.45 30.13 -8.41
C GLY A 47 -16.77 28.68 -8.09
N LEU A 48 -17.31 27.92 -9.06
CA LEU A 48 -17.41 26.46 -8.99
C LEU A 48 -16.04 25.87 -8.67
N ARG A 49 -16.01 24.76 -7.92
CA ARG A 49 -14.77 24.05 -7.65
C ARG A 49 -14.91 22.57 -7.95
N PHE A 50 -13.86 21.96 -8.48
CA PHE A 50 -13.79 20.52 -8.69
C PHE A 50 -12.38 19.97 -8.48
N ASP A 51 -12.25 18.67 -8.27
CA ASP A 51 -10.99 17.93 -8.33
C ASP A 51 -11.24 16.42 -8.38
N PHE A 52 -10.16 15.64 -8.35
CA PHE A 52 -10.17 14.18 -8.34
C PHE A 52 -9.42 13.62 -7.13
N ASN A 53 -9.45 14.33 -6.00
CA ASN A 53 -8.80 13.95 -4.77
C ASN A 53 -9.73 13.06 -3.94
N GLU A 54 -9.43 11.76 -3.86
CA GLU A 54 -10.35 10.72 -3.34
C GLU A 54 -11.67 10.64 -4.13
N GLY A 55 -11.53 10.38 -5.44
CA GLY A 55 -12.63 10.38 -6.39
C GLY A 55 -12.97 11.79 -6.91
N ALA A 56 -13.95 11.90 -7.80
CA ALA A 56 -14.41 13.19 -8.31
C ALA A 56 -15.20 13.95 -7.24
N ARG A 57 -14.82 15.21 -7.00
CA ARG A 57 -15.52 16.11 -6.07
C ARG A 57 -15.92 17.38 -6.80
N VAL A 58 -17.16 17.83 -6.64
CA VAL A 58 -17.69 19.08 -7.20
C VAL A 58 -18.35 19.88 -6.09
N VAL A 59 -18.08 21.19 -6.05
CA VAL A 59 -18.72 22.14 -5.13
C VAL A 59 -19.43 23.21 -5.96
N ILE A 60 -20.73 23.33 -5.72
CA ILE A 60 -21.56 24.44 -6.18
C ILE A 60 -21.64 25.47 -5.04
N PRO A 61 -21.11 26.69 -5.21
CA PRO A 61 -21.19 27.74 -4.19
C PRO A 61 -22.64 28.11 -3.86
N ASP A 62 -22.84 28.64 -2.67
CA ASP A 62 -24.07 29.36 -2.36
C ASP A 62 -24.01 30.77 -2.96
N PHE A 63 -24.93 31.06 -3.88
CA PHE A 63 -25.05 32.36 -4.54
C PHE A 63 -26.02 33.31 -3.82
N GLY A 64 -26.48 32.96 -2.61
CA GLY A 64 -27.43 33.74 -1.82
C GLY A 64 -28.88 33.67 -2.33
N GLN A 65 -29.13 32.87 -3.36
CA GLN A 65 -30.46 32.58 -3.91
C GLN A 65 -30.49 31.16 -4.50
N PRO A 66 -31.62 30.45 -4.45
CA PRO A 66 -31.74 29.11 -5.00
C PRO A 66 -31.70 29.15 -6.52
N LEU A 67 -30.61 28.65 -7.11
CA LEU A 67 -30.44 28.48 -8.55
C LEU A 67 -30.55 26.99 -8.92
N PRO A 68 -31.19 26.62 -10.04
CA PRO A 68 -31.37 25.21 -10.38
C PRO A 68 -30.12 24.66 -11.08
N TRP A 69 -29.14 24.24 -10.29
CA TRP A 69 -27.98 23.53 -10.80
C TRP A 69 -28.29 22.06 -10.97
N ARG A 70 -27.69 21.45 -12.00
CA ARG A 70 -27.64 20.00 -12.16
C ARG A 70 -26.19 19.59 -12.37
N VAL A 71 -25.75 18.55 -11.68
CA VAL A 71 -24.37 18.03 -11.77
C VAL A 71 -24.44 16.56 -12.11
N ARG A 72 -23.69 16.15 -13.12
CA ARG A 72 -23.50 14.75 -13.52
C ARG A 72 -22.03 14.38 -13.39
N ILE A 73 -21.75 13.25 -12.75
CA ILE A 73 -20.45 12.57 -12.82
C ILE A 73 -20.64 11.26 -13.56
N SER A 74 -19.79 11.01 -14.54
CA SER A 74 -19.82 9.85 -15.43
C SER A 74 -18.49 9.11 -15.43
N ASP A 75 -18.51 7.83 -15.79
CA ASP A 75 -17.32 7.06 -16.13
C ASP A 75 -17.02 7.23 -17.63
N LEU A 76 -15.84 7.76 -17.99
CA LEU A 76 -15.50 8.01 -19.39
C LEU A 76 -15.07 6.75 -20.17
N ARG A 77 -15.02 5.58 -19.53
CA ARG A 77 -14.71 4.31 -20.22
C ARG A 77 -15.86 3.87 -21.12
N ASP A 78 -17.09 4.07 -20.66
CA ASP A 78 -18.33 3.65 -21.33
C ASP A 78 -19.44 4.72 -21.30
N ASP A 79 -19.10 5.94 -20.87
CA ASP A 79 -19.99 7.09 -20.70
C ASP A 79 -21.17 6.84 -19.73
N THR A 80 -21.05 5.86 -18.83
CA THR A 80 -22.08 5.57 -17.82
C THR A 80 -22.24 6.72 -16.82
N THR A 81 -23.47 7.18 -16.60
CA THR A 81 -23.79 8.11 -15.52
C THR A 81 -23.71 7.39 -14.17
N LEU A 82 -22.79 7.84 -13.30
CA LEU A 82 -22.63 7.29 -11.96
C LEU A 82 -23.48 8.03 -10.92
N ILE A 83 -23.65 9.33 -11.11
CA ILE A 83 -24.49 10.19 -10.27
C ILE A 83 -24.98 11.39 -11.09
N GLU A 84 -26.24 11.75 -10.91
CA GLU A 84 -26.83 12.96 -11.45
C GLU A 84 -27.78 13.57 -10.41
N VAL A 85 -27.50 14.80 -9.98
CA VAL A 85 -28.22 15.45 -8.86
C VAL A 85 -28.54 16.90 -9.22
N SER A 86 -29.74 17.34 -8.83
CA SER A 86 -30.15 18.74 -8.86
C SER A 86 -29.99 19.38 -7.47
N LEU A 87 -29.39 20.56 -7.39
CA LEU A 87 -29.08 21.26 -6.14
C LEU A 87 -29.02 22.79 -6.32
N SER A 88 -29.22 23.55 -5.25
CA SER A 88 -29.00 25.02 -5.25
C SER A 88 -27.57 25.41 -4.93
N SER A 89 -26.96 24.68 -4.00
CA SER A 89 -25.56 24.76 -3.58
C SER A 89 -25.18 23.46 -2.86
N GLY A 90 -23.89 23.21 -2.68
CA GLY A 90 -23.42 22.04 -1.91
C GLY A 90 -22.35 21.23 -2.64
N VAL A 91 -22.21 19.96 -2.23
CA VAL A 91 -21.12 19.08 -2.66
C VAL A 91 -21.67 17.82 -3.33
N VAL A 92 -21.11 17.46 -4.48
CA VAL A 92 -21.38 16.20 -5.18
C VAL A 92 -20.07 15.40 -5.25
N ARG A 93 -20.13 14.09 -4.97
CA ARG A 93 -18.95 13.22 -4.97
C ARG A 93 -19.22 11.94 -5.73
N SER A 94 -18.19 11.41 -6.39
CA SER A 94 -18.25 10.05 -6.95
C SER A 94 -18.31 9.01 -5.82
N PRO A 95 -18.95 7.85 -6.08
CA PRO A 95 -18.97 6.75 -5.13
C PRO A 95 -17.58 6.16 -4.90
N ALA A 96 -16.89 5.74 -5.98
CA ALA A 96 -15.56 5.15 -5.89
C ALA A 96 -14.44 6.18 -5.62
N LYS A 97 -13.38 5.71 -4.97
CA LYS A 97 -12.18 6.47 -4.56
C LYS A 97 -10.89 6.02 -5.27
N TYR A 98 -10.92 4.83 -5.87
CA TYR A 98 -9.89 4.37 -6.82
C TYR A 98 -10.00 5.11 -8.17
N PHE A 99 -9.05 4.85 -9.06
CA PHE A 99 -9.00 5.45 -10.38
C PHE A 99 -10.22 5.07 -11.22
N VAL A 100 -10.98 6.10 -11.56
CA VAL A 100 -11.96 6.09 -12.64
C VAL A 100 -11.70 7.36 -13.45
N PRO A 101 -11.62 7.28 -14.80
CA PRO A 101 -11.49 8.46 -15.63
C PRO A 101 -12.83 9.20 -15.64
N TYR A 102 -13.08 10.02 -14.64
CA TYR A 102 -14.38 10.68 -14.47
C TYR A 102 -14.63 11.81 -15.48
N GLY A 103 -15.88 11.94 -15.93
CA GLY A 103 -16.40 13.11 -16.63
C GLY A 103 -17.34 13.90 -15.74
N ILE A 104 -17.20 15.22 -15.70
CA ILE A 104 -18.07 16.15 -14.96
C ILE A 104 -18.80 17.01 -15.97
N THR A 105 -20.14 17.04 -15.90
CA THR A 105 -20.98 18.01 -16.62
C THR A 105 -21.85 18.76 -15.62
N ILE A 106 -21.92 20.08 -15.75
CA ILE A 106 -22.72 20.95 -14.88
C ILE A 106 -23.64 21.81 -15.74
N TRP A 107 -24.92 21.84 -15.40
CA TRP A 107 -25.93 22.68 -16.02
C TRP A 107 -26.44 23.73 -15.03
N LEU A 108 -26.83 24.88 -15.58
CA LEU A 108 -27.64 25.90 -14.90
C LEU A 108 -28.83 26.22 -15.82
N ASN A 109 -30.05 26.11 -15.30
CA ASN A 109 -31.28 26.28 -16.09
C ASN A 109 -31.28 25.39 -17.37
N ASP A 110 -30.85 24.13 -17.22
CA ASP A 110 -30.70 23.14 -18.31
C ASP A 110 -29.74 23.50 -19.45
N VAL A 111 -28.96 24.56 -19.29
CA VAL A 111 -27.86 24.91 -20.19
C VAL A 111 -26.55 24.37 -19.60
N VAL A 112 -25.78 23.63 -20.39
CA VAL A 112 -24.43 23.20 -19.98
C VAL A 112 -23.56 24.44 -19.80
N VAL A 113 -23.04 24.64 -18.59
CA VAL A 113 -22.18 25.78 -18.25
C VAL A 113 -20.75 25.37 -17.91
N PHE A 114 -20.52 24.08 -17.66
CA PHE A 114 -19.18 23.55 -17.44
C PHE A 114 -19.09 22.07 -17.80
N GLU A 115 -18.02 21.70 -18.48
CA GLU A 115 -17.65 20.31 -18.75
C GLU A 115 -16.16 20.12 -18.49
N HIS A 116 -15.83 19.01 -17.83
CA HIS A 116 -14.45 18.59 -17.63
C HIS A 116 -14.33 17.09 -17.76
N ARG A 117 -13.41 16.65 -18.61
CA ARG A 117 -13.02 15.24 -18.76
C ARG A 117 -11.71 15.03 -18.02
N TYR A 118 -11.60 13.96 -17.23
CA TYR A 118 -10.38 13.67 -16.49
C TYR A 118 -9.13 13.74 -17.39
N LYS A 119 -8.16 14.58 -17.01
CA LYS A 119 -6.95 14.85 -17.79
C LYS A 119 -5.74 15.06 -16.86
N ALA A 120 -5.10 13.97 -16.45
CA ALA A 120 -3.93 14.03 -15.58
C ALA A 120 -2.61 14.44 -16.28
N ARG A 121 -2.58 14.48 -17.62
CA ARG A 121 -1.36 14.85 -18.35
C ARG A 121 -0.89 16.25 -17.96
N GLY A 122 0.33 16.34 -17.45
CA GLY A 122 0.93 17.58 -16.95
C GLY A 122 0.22 18.17 -15.72
N GLN A 123 -0.55 17.38 -14.98
CA GLN A 123 -1.15 17.76 -13.70
C GLN A 123 -0.40 17.11 -12.54
N ASP A 124 -0.45 17.71 -11.35
CA ASP A 124 0.11 17.12 -10.13
C ASP A 124 -0.84 16.04 -9.57
N VAL A 125 -0.34 14.82 -9.44
CA VAL A 125 -1.08 13.67 -8.89
C VAL A 125 -0.35 13.11 -7.69
N LEU A 126 -1.08 12.92 -6.59
CA LEU A 126 -0.55 12.32 -5.37
C LEU A 126 -0.97 10.85 -5.28
N VAL A 127 -0.02 9.96 -5.01
CA VAL A 127 -0.29 8.60 -4.57
C VAL A 127 0.19 8.45 -3.13
N GLN A 128 -0.72 8.03 -2.25
CA GLN A 128 -0.42 7.79 -0.84
C GLN A 128 -0.33 6.29 -0.54
N PHE A 129 0.68 5.91 0.24
CA PHE A 129 0.84 4.56 0.77
C PHE A 129 0.82 4.58 2.31
N PRO A 130 0.28 3.55 2.99
CA PRO A 130 0.59 3.26 4.38
C PRO A 130 2.10 3.10 4.57
N LEU A 131 2.65 3.73 5.60
CA LEU A 131 4.11 3.80 5.82
C LEU A 131 4.68 2.74 6.78
N ALA A 132 3.82 1.90 7.37
CA ALA A 132 4.20 0.97 8.43
C ALA A 132 4.94 -0.28 7.91
N ALA A 133 4.65 -0.71 6.67
CA ALA A 133 5.18 -1.95 6.12
C ALA A 133 6.05 -1.68 4.87
N LEU A 134 7.32 -2.06 4.94
CA LEU A 134 8.26 -1.90 3.82
C LEU A 134 7.81 -2.65 2.56
N GLY A 135 7.38 -3.91 2.72
CA GLY A 135 7.03 -4.79 1.60
C GLY A 135 5.88 -4.24 0.76
N ASP A 136 4.86 -3.69 1.44
CA ASP A 136 3.71 -3.04 0.85
C ASP A 136 4.13 -1.90 -0.10
N VAL A 137 4.97 -0.97 0.38
CA VAL A 137 5.43 0.16 -0.44
C VAL A 137 6.29 -0.31 -1.62
N LEU A 138 7.19 -1.27 -1.41
CA LEU A 138 8.02 -1.84 -2.48
C LEU A 138 7.20 -2.58 -3.54
N GLY A 139 6.13 -3.26 -3.13
CA GLY A 139 5.21 -3.94 -4.03
C GLY A 139 4.28 -2.99 -4.80
N TRP A 140 3.91 -1.85 -4.20
CA TRP A 140 2.95 -0.90 -4.79
C TRP A 140 3.56 0.22 -5.62
N LEU A 141 4.75 0.68 -5.26
CA LEU A 141 5.43 1.79 -5.95
C LEU A 141 5.55 1.58 -7.47
N PRO A 142 5.90 0.39 -8.00
CA PRO A 142 5.98 0.19 -9.45
C PRO A 142 4.70 0.54 -10.21
N TYR A 143 3.53 0.32 -9.60
CA TYR A 143 2.25 0.64 -10.21
C TYR A 143 1.94 2.15 -10.20
N ALA A 144 2.39 2.88 -9.17
CA ALA A 144 2.32 4.34 -9.17
C ALA A 144 3.21 4.96 -10.25
N LEU A 145 4.42 4.43 -10.44
CA LEU A 145 5.30 4.85 -11.54
C LEU A 145 4.64 4.59 -12.91
N ARG A 146 4.06 3.40 -13.09
CA ARG A 146 3.31 3.03 -14.30
C ARG A 146 2.10 3.94 -14.55
N PHE A 147 1.42 4.39 -13.49
CA PHE A 147 0.35 5.37 -13.60
C PHE A 147 0.86 6.70 -14.18
N ALA A 148 2.00 7.18 -13.70
CA ALA A 148 2.62 8.38 -14.24
C ALA A 148 3.01 8.23 -15.72
N ASP A 149 3.61 7.10 -16.10
CA ASP A 149 3.97 6.80 -17.48
C ASP A 149 2.74 6.76 -18.40
N THR A 150 1.67 6.10 -17.95
CA THR A 150 0.42 5.92 -18.70
C THR A 150 -0.30 7.25 -18.91
N HIS A 151 -0.37 8.08 -17.86
CA HIS A 151 -1.18 9.29 -17.86
C HIS A 151 -0.38 10.59 -18.12
N GLY A 152 0.95 10.53 -18.09
CA GLY A 152 1.85 11.67 -18.26
C GLY A 152 1.70 12.74 -17.19
N CYS A 153 1.38 12.34 -15.95
CA CYS A 153 1.22 13.27 -14.82
C CYS A 153 2.55 13.57 -14.12
N ARG A 154 2.59 14.65 -13.33
CA ARG A 154 3.66 14.89 -12.36
C ARG A 154 3.31 14.14 -11.08
N LEU A 155 4.01 13.04 -10.84
CA LEU A 155 3.72 12.14 -9.72
C LEU A 155 4.42 12.59 -8.45
N ALA A 156 3.67 12.62 -7.35
CA ALA A 156 4.21 12.59 -6.00
C ALA A 156 3.81 11.29 -5.30
N CYS A 157 4.73 10.68 -4.57
CA CYS A 157 4.49 9.48 -3.78
C CYS A 157 4.80 9.75 -2.31
N VAL A 158 3.83 9.49 -1.43
CA VAL A 158 4.06 9.55 0.01
C VAL A 158 4.83 8.31 0.46
N VAL A 159 6.09 8.50 0.86
CA VAL A 159 6.97 7.42 1.33
C VAL A 159 7.82 7.87 2.51
N THR A 160 8.43 6.93 3.23
CA THR A 160 9.41 7.29 4.26
C THR A 160 10.72 7.77 3.63
N PRO A 161 11.54 8.58 4.32
CA PRO A 161 12.87 8.98 3.83
C PRO A 161 13.78 7.79 3.48
N ALA A 162 13.67 6.69 4.24
CA ALA A 162 14.44 5.48 4.00
C ALA A 162 14.06 4.80 2.69
N VAL A 163 12.76 4.76 2.35
CA VAL A 163 12.29 4.24 1.06
C VAL A 163 12.67 5.21 -0.07
N ALA A 164 12.48 6.51 0.11
CA ALA A 164 12.85 7.52 -0.89
C ALA A 164 14.33 7.40 -1.30
N ALA A 165 15.23 7.11 -0.36
CA ALA A 165 16.66 6.93 -0.61
C ALA A 165 17.00 5.75 -1.55
N LEU A 166 16.08 4.80 -1.78
CA LEU A 166 16.28 3.71 -2.74
C LEU A 166 15.97 4.13 -4.19
N PHE A 167 15.06 5.10 -4.37
CA PHE A 167 14.39 5.34 -5.65
C PHE A 167 14.62 6.74 -6.23
N ARG A 168 14.85 7.75 -5.39
CA ARG A 168 14.87 9.17 -5.82
C ARG A 168 15.82 9.42 -6.99
N ASP A 169 17.04 8.90 -6.92
CA ASP A 169 18.05 9.14 -7.95
C ASP A 169 17.77 8.37 -9.26
N ALA A 170 16.98 7.28 -9.18
CA ALA A 170 16.54 6.53 -10.36
C ALA A 170 15.27 7.11 -11.01
N HIS A 171 14.51 7.94 -10.28
CA HIS A 171 13.25 8.54 -10.73
C HIS A 171 13.22 10.03 -10.39
N PRO A 172 14.08 10.86 -11.01
CA PRO A 172 14.24 12.28 -10.66
C PRO A 172 12.98 13.14 -10.91
N ASP A 173 12.08 12.67 -11.79
CA ASP A 173 10.83 13.35 -12.12
C ASP A 173 9.69 13.03 -11.12
N VAL A 174 9.93 12.14 -10.15
CA VAL A 174 8.95 11.73 -9.13
C VAL A 174 9.27 12.40 -7.79
N ASP A 175 8.27 13.07 -7.22
CA ASP A 175 8.38 13.74 -5.92
C ASP A 175 8.11 12.73 -4.78
N PHE A 176 9.19 12.13 -4.25
CA PHE A 176 9.12 11.29 -3.06
C PHE A 176 9.05 12.15 -1.79
N VAL A 177 7.84 12.29 -1.25
CA VAL A 177 7.51 13.26 -0.20
C VAL A 177 7.15 12.57 1.12
N ALA A 178 7.61 13.14 2.24
CA ALA A 178 7.18 12.71 3.56
C ALA A 178 5.74 13.18 3.84
N GLN A 179 4.94 12.39 4.56
CA GLN A 179 3.52 12.68 4.79
C GLN A 179 3.29 14.07 5.40
N ASP A 180 4.11 14.52 6.34
CA ASP A 180 3.98 15.82 7.00
C ASP A 180 4.32 17.02 6.09
N LYS A 181 4.91 16.77 4.92
CA LYS A 181 5.30 17.79 3.93
C LYS A 181 4.32 17.90 2.75
N VAL A 182 3.25 17.12 2.75
CA VAL A 182 2.28 17.12 1.65
C VAL A 182 1.46 18.41 1.63
N GLU A 183 1.61 19.19 0.56
CA GLU A 183 0.78 20.36 0.27
C GLU A 183 -0.54 19.97 -0.40
N ARG A 184 -1.55 19.61 0.39
CA ARG A 184 -2.84 19.06 -0.08
C ARG A 184 -3.56 19.86 -1.17
N ARG A 185 -3.33 21.17 -1.28
CA ARG A 185 -3.95 22.04 -2.29
C ARG A 185 -3.29 21.97 -3.67
N LYS A 186 -2.10 21.38 -3.78
CA LYS A 186 -1.32 21.26 -5.02
C LYS A 186 -1.97 20.31 -6.03
N TYR A 187 -2.61 19.24 -5.54
CA TYR A 187 -2.92 18.08 -6.36
C TYR A 187 -4.25 18.18 -7.09
N TYR A 188 -4.21 17.84 -8.37
CA TYR A 188 -5.39 17.65 -9.23
C TYR A 188 -6.15 16.37 -8.88
N ALA A 189 -5.40 15.29 -8.57
CA ALA A 189 -5.93 14.01 -8.16
C ALA A 189 -5.10 13.39 -7.03
N THR A 190 -5.75 12.60 -6.19
CA THR A 190 -5.10 11.84 -5.11
C THR A 190 -5.69 10.43 -5.06
N TYR A 191 -4.82 9.42 -5.02
CA TYR A 191 -5.18 8.02 -4.89
C TYR A 191 -4.53 7.41 -3.63
N ASN A 192 -5.33 6.76 -2.81
CA ASN A 192 -4.87 6.03 -1.64
C ASN A 192 -4.72 4.56 -2.01
N VAL A 193 -3.50 4.05 -1.98
CA VAL A 193 -3.21 2.63 -2.25
C VAL A 193 -2.97 1.94 -0.93
N GLY A 194 -3.75 0.92 -0.62
CA GLY A 194 -3.66 0.18 0.64
C GLY A 194 -4.48 -1.11 0.64
N LEU A 195 -4.48 -1.77 1.79
CA LEU A 195 -5.26 -2.99 2.02
C LEU A 195 -6.55 -2.63 2.77
N PHE A 196 -7.68 -2.64 2.07
CA PHE A 196 -8.98 -2.28 2.63
C PHE A 196 -9.79 -3.54 2.94
N PHE A 197 -9.67 -4.05 4.17
CA PHE A 197 -10.28 -5.33 4.57
C PHE A 197 -11.81 -5.29 4.66
N ASP A 198 -12.36 -4.17 5.13
CA ASP A 198 -13.78 -4.01 5.46
C ASP A 198 -14.53 -3.20 4.37
N ASP A 199 -13.93 -3.11 3.17
CA ASP A 199 -14.48 -2.37 2.01
C ASP A 199 -15.48 -3.23 1.22
N HIS A 200 -16.53 -3.68 1.89
CA HIS A 200 -17.55 -4.56 1.30
C HIS A 200 -18.31 -3.92 0.12
N GLU A 201 -18.43 -2.60 0.13
CA GLU A 201 -19.06 -1.82 -0.95
C GLU A 201 -18.10 -1.49 -2.10
N LEU A 202 -16.83 -1.91 -2.01
CA LEU A 202 -15.80 -1.66 -3.01
C LEU A 202 -15.69 -0.17 -3.36
N VAL A 203 -15.60 0.67 -2.32
CA VAL A 203 -15.48 2.12 -2.43
C VAL A 203 -14.02 2.52 -2.62
N GLN A 204 -13.10 1.88 -1.90
CA GLN A 204 -11.67 2.20 -1.86
C GLN A 204 -10.86 1.41 -2.88
N GLN A 205 -11.28 0.17 -3.15
CA GLN A 205 -10.67 -0.72 -4.13
C GLN A 205 -11.75 -1.33 -5.05
N PRO A 206 -11.44 -1.61 -6.32
CA PRO A 206 -12.43 -2.14 -7.27
C PRO A 206 -12.78 -3.62 -6.99
N ARG A 207 -11.91 -4.34 -6.28
CA ARG A 207 -12.05 -5.75 -5.89
C ARG A 207 -11.29 -5.99 -4.59
N ASP A 208 -11.65 -7.04 -3.86
CA ASP A 208 -10.94 -7.43 -2.64
C ASP A 208 -9.49 -7.82 -2.95
N PHE A 209 -8.53 -7.22 -2.23
CA PHE A 209 -7.11 -7.52 -2.39
C PHE A 209 -6.79 -9.00 -2.09
N ARG A 210 -7.60 -9.67 -1.27
CA ARG A 210 -7.40 -11.09 -0.91
C ARG A 210 -7.52 -12.01 -2.12
N GLU A 211 -8.26 -11.60 -3.15
CA GLU A 211 -8.41 -12.34 -4.42
C GLU A 211 -7.27 -12.07 -5.41
N THR A 212 -6.69 -10.88 -5.37
CA THR A 212 -5.73 -10.39 -6.37
C THR A 212 -4.27 -10.47 -5.91
N GLY A 213 -4.06 -10.54 -4.59
CA GLY A 213 -2.74 -10.53 -3.95
C GLY A 213 -2.33 -9.13 -3.47
N LEU A 214 -1.42 -9.11 -2.49
CA LEU A 214 -1.00 -7.90 -1.77
C LEU A 214 -0.62 -6.76 -2.69
N HIS A 215 0.16 -7.03 -3.73
CA HIS A 215 0.77 -5.98 -4.55
C HIS A 215 -0.09 -5.59 -5.76
N ARG A 216 -0.78 -6.54 -6.41
CA ARG A 216 -1.59 -6.28 -7.62
C ARG A 216 -2.83 -5.44 -7.34
N THR A 217 -3.34 -5.44 -6.11
CA THR A 217 -4.41 -4.51 -5.72
C THR A 217 -4.08 -3.05 -6.06
N ALA A 218 -2.81 -2.63 -5.98
CA ALA A 218 -2.39 -1.29 -6.36
C ALA A 218 -2.60 -1.00 -7.86
N ALA A 219 -2.34 -1.99 -8.73
CA ALA A 219 -2.62 -1.87 -10.16
C ALA A 219 -4.10 -1.64 -10.41
N HIS A 220 -4.95 -2.40 -9.72
CA HIS A 220 -6.40 -2.27 -9.84
C HIS A 220 -6.92 -0.94 -9.30
N ILE A 221 -6.42 -0.48 -8.14
CA ILE A 221 -6.75 0.83 -7.56
C ILE A 221 -6.33 1.96 -8.51
N LEU A 222 -5.18 1.84 -9.17
CA LEU A 222 -4.67 2.87 -10.09
C LEU A 222 -5.16 2.70 -11.53
N GLY A 223 -5.86 1.61 -11.85
CA GLY A 223 -6.36 1.32 -13.20
C GLY A 223 -5.28 1.15 -14.25
N VAL A 224 -4.13 0.57 -13.87
CA VAL A 224 -3.01 0.26 -14.76
C VAL A 224 -2.87 -1.26 -14.97
N ASP A 225 -2.04 -1.65 -15.94
CA ASP A 225 -1.64 -3.05 -16.13
C ASP A 225 -1.16 -3.68 -14.80
N ASP A 226 -1.47 -4.95 -14.55
CA ASP A 226 -1.18 -5.64 -13.28
C ASP A 226 0.07 -6.54 -13.35
N THR A 227 0.84 -6.48 -14.45
CA THR A 227 2.10 -7.22 -14.56
C THR A 227 3.06 -6.76 -13.48
N GLU A 228 3.50 -7.69 -12.64
CA GLU A 228 4.46 -7.42 -11.58
C GLU A 228 5.84 -7.07 -12.15
N ALA A 229 6.47 -6.04 -11.60
CA ALA A 229 7.85 -5.67 -11.91
C ALA A 229 8.43 -4.88 -10.74
N PRO A 230 9.72 -5.06 -10.40
CA PRO A 230 10.36 -4.20 -9.41
C PRO A 230 10.58 -2.79 -9.97
N ALA A 231 10.57 -1.79 -9.10
CA ALA A 231 10.97 -0.44 -9.46
C ALA A 231 12.50 -0.34 -9.54
N LYS A 232 13.00 0.43 -10.52
CA LYS A 232 14.45 0.70 -10.65
C LYS A 232 14.95 1.45 -9.42
N THR A 233 16.15 1.10 -8.96
CA THR A 233 16.83 1.76 -7.84
C THR A 233 18.15 2.37 -8.28
N ALA A 234 18.65 3.32 -7.50
CA ALA A 234 19.98 3.88 -7.64
C ALA A 234 20.59 4.02 -6.25
N LEU A 235 21.54 3.15 -5.92
CA LEU A 235 22.17 3.13 -4.60
C LEU A 235 23.41 4.05 -4.59
N PRO A 236 23.65 4.77 -3.47
CA PRO A 236 24.83 5.63 -3.36
C PRO A 236 26.14 4.83 -3.28
N ASP A 237 26.07 3.57 -2.82
CA ASP A 237 27.19 2.64 -2.80
C ASP A 237 26.72 1.28 -3.32
N VAL A 238 27.44 0.78 -4.33
CA VAL A 238 27.22 -0.52 -4.97
C VAL A 238 28.42 -1.45 -4.74
N SER A 239 29.33 -1.12 -3.84
CA SER A 239 30.46 -1.96 -3.47
C SER A 239 30.00 -3.28 -2.86
N ARG A 240 30.71 -4.35 -3.18
CA ARG A 240 30.43 -5.68 -2.65
C ARG A 240 30.80 -5.72 -1.15
N PRO A 241 29.87 -6.05 -0.23
CA PRO A 241 30.16 -6.06 1.21
C PRO A 241 31.15 -7.15 1.64
N MET A 242 31.17 -8.28 0.94
CA MET A 242 32.01 -9.44 1.28
C MET A 242 32.48 -10.15 0.02
N ALA A 243 33.76 -10.52 -0.04
CA ALA A 243 34.36 -11.11 -1.23
C ALA A 243 33.83 -12.53 -1.51
N GLU A 244 33.67 -13.33 -0.45
CA GLU A 244 33.21 -14.71 -0.50
C GLU A 244 31.75 -14.81 -0.98
N PRO A 245 31.32 -15.95 -1.55
CA PRO A 245 29.92 -16.22 -1.84
C PRO A 245 29.07 -16.26 -0.56
N TYR A 246 27.86 -15.70 -0.63
CA TYR A 246 26.96 -15.68 0.53
C TYR A 246 25.49 -15.65 0.17
N VAL A 247 24.70 -16.13 1.11
CA VAL A 247 23.24 -16.07 1.12
C VAL A 247 22.81 -15.14 2.24
N CYS A 248 21.92 -14.20 1.92
CA CYS A 248 21.25 -13.39 2.94
C CYS A 248 20.02 -14.12 3.48
N ILE A 249 19.78 -14.00 4.78
CA ILE A 249 18.56 -14.50 5.42
C ILE A 249 17.84 -13.40 6.18
N ALA A 250 16.51 -13.51 6.24
CA ALA A 250 15.66 -12.72 7.12
C ALA A 250 14.68 -13.64 7.86
N VAL A 251 14.87 -13.75 9.17
CA VAL A 251 14.13 -14.66 10.05
C VAL A 251 13.09 -13.94 10.90
N GLN A 252 13.02 -12.60 10.85
CA GLN A 252 12.07 -11.81 11.64
C GLN A 252 10.86 -11.34 10.82
N SER A 253 9.73 -11.16 11.51
CA SER A 253 8.50 -10.61 10.91
C SER A 253 7.61 -9.95 11.98
N THR A 254 6.47 -9.40 11.57
CA THR A 254 5.59 -8.59 12.43
C THR A 254 4.55 -9.38 13.20
N ALA A 255 4.29 -10.64 12.81
CA ALA A 255 3.33 -11.53 13.45
C ALA A 255 3.80 -12.97 13.31
N GLN A 256 3.53 -13.81 14.30
CA GLN A 256 4.00 -15.19 14.35
C GLN A 256 3.55 -16.03 13.16
N CYS A 257 2.37 -15.75 12.60
CA CYS A 257 1.89 -16.46 11.41
C CYS A 257 2.78 -16.27 10.18
N LYS A 258 3.58 -15.19 10.13
CA LYS A 258 4.55 -14.93 9.06
C LYS A 258 5.91 -15.60 9.33
N TYR A 259 6.18 -16.05 10.54
CA TYR A 259 7.42 -16.77 10.88
C TYR A 259 7.42 -18.19 10.30
N TRP A 260 8.61 -18.74 10.09
CA TRP A 260 8.78 -20.16 9.84
C TRP A 260 8.81 -20.91 11.18
N ASN A 261 7.66 -21.44 11.61
CA ASN A 261 7.47 -22.00 12.95
C ASN A 261 8.02 -23.43 13.13
N ARG A 262 8.88 -23.90 12.21
CA ARG A 262 9.51 -25.23 12.29
C ARG A 262 10.61 -25.23 13.36
N PRO A 263 10.53 -26.08 14.40
CA PRO A 263 11.62 -26.23 15.35
C PRO A 263 12.92 -26.62 14.63
N GLN A 264 14.01 -25.93 14.97
CA GLN A 264 15.35 -26.12 14.37
C GLN A 264 15.41 -25.89 12.85
N GLY A 265 14.38 -25.28 12.26
CA GLY A 265 14.29 -25.12 10.80
C GLY A 265 15.43 -24.27 10.25
N TRP A 266 15.58 -23.06 10.79
CA TRP A 266 16.64 -22.13 10.40
C TRP A 266 18.03 -22.67 10.71
N GLU A 267 18.24 -23.26 11.89
CA GLU A 267 19.51 -23.84 12.31
C GLU A 267 19.96 -24.94 11.34
N THR A 268 19.03 -25.80 10.91
CA THR A 268 19.31 -26.87 9.94
C THR A 268 19.72 -26.31 8.57
N VAL A 269 19.00 -25.30 8.08
CA VAL A 269 19.34 -24.65 6.80
C VAL A 269 20.70 -23.95 6.87
N VAL A 270 20.97 -23.23 7.95
CA VAL A 270 22.25 -22.52 8.16
C VAL A 270 23.41 -23.52 8.25
N ALA A 271 23.25 -24.61 9.01
CA ALA A 271 24.26 -25.66 9.10
C ALA A 271 24.53 -26.28 7.72
N GLY A 272 23.48 -26.68 6.99
CA GLY A 272 23.62 -27.27 5.66
C GLY A 272 24.29 -26.34 4.64
N LEU A 273 24.04 -25.03 4.71
CA LEU A 273 24.73 -24.06 3.85
C LEU A 273 26.21 -23.91 4.20
N ARG A 274 26.54 -23.88 5.48
CA ARG A 274 27.93 -23.78 5.94
C ARG A 274 28.75 -25.03 5.60
N GLU A 275 28.16 -26.21 5.69
CA GLU A 275 28.79 -27.47 5.24
C GLU A 275 29.13 -27.44 3.75
N ARG A 276 28.37 -26.68 2.95
CA ARG A 276 28.62 -26.43 1.52
C ARG A 276 29.59 -25.28 1.25
N GLY A 277 30.21 -24.71 2.29
CA GLY A 277 31.14 -23.60 2.18
C GLY A 277 30.49 -22.24 1.87
N VAL A 278 29.17 -22.11 2.06
CA VAL A 278 28.43 -20.86 1.80
C VAL A 278 28.30 -20.07 3.09
N HIS A 279 28.67 -18.78 3.06
CA HIS A 279 28.43 -17.88 4.18
C HIS A 279 26.95 -17.50 4.27
N VAL A 280 26.40 -17.50 5.48
CA VAL A 280 25.00 -17.15 5.73
C VAL A 280 24.96 -15.85 6.53
N VAL A 281 24.32 -14.82 6.02
CA VAL A 281 24.31 -13.46 6.61
C VAL A 281 22.89 -13.08 7.00
N CYS A 282 22.63 -12.86 8.29
CA CYS A 282 21.33 -12.41 8.77
C CYS A 282 21.25 -10.88 8.71
N ILE A 283 20.28 -10.36 7.95
CA ILE A 283 20.15 -8.91 7.67
C ILE A 283 18.89 -8.27 8.28
N ASP A 284 18.26 -8.97 9.24
CA ASP A 284 17.08 -8.46 9.94
C ASP A 284 17.36 -7.15 10.68
N GLN A 285 16.31 -6.36 10.91
CA GLN A 285 16.44 -5.16 11.75
C GLN A 285 16.80 -5.52 13.21
N ASN A 286 16.25 -6.61 13.72
CA ASN A 286 16.44 -7.05 15.10
C ASN A 286 17.09 -8.44 15.13
N ALA A 287 18.13 -8.61 15.96
CA ALA A 287 18.75 -9.92 16.20
C ALA A 287 17.78 -10.91 16.89
N ARG A 288 16.79 -10.39 17.63
CA ARG A 288 15.77 -11.18 18.32
C ARG A 288 14.45 -10.42 18.38
N HIS A 289 13.35 -11.06 18.00
CA HIS A 289 12.00 -10.49 18.05
C HIS A 289 10.97 -11.57 18.39
N GLY A 290 9.86 -11.16 19.00
CA GLY A 290 8.84 -12.07 19.51
C GLY A 290 7.92 -11.39 20.52
N LYS A 291 6.92 -12.13 20.98
CA LYS A 291 5.97 -11.72 22.02
C LYS A 291 5.52 -12.94 22.80
N GLY A 292 5.33 -12.79 24.11
CA GLY A 292 4.83 -13.88 24.94
C GLY A 292 5.78 -15.09 24.96
N ASP A 293 5.25 -16.25 24.62
CA ASP A 293 5.93 -17.54 24.60
C ASP A 293 6.72 -17.80 23.30
N PHE A 294 6.51 -17.01 22.25
CA PHE A 294 7.28 -17.11 21.02
C PHE A 294 8.40 -16.06 20.92
N TRP A 295 9.63 -16.52 20.67
CA TRP A 295 10.78 -15.68 20.36
C TRP A 295 11.66 -16.33 19.30
N GLN A 296 11.99 -15.59 18.24
CA GLN A 296 12.96 -15.99 17.23
C GLN A 296 14.22 -15.16 17.39
N SER A 297 15.37 -15.85 17.47
CA SER A 297 16.69 -15.22 17.42
C SER A 297 17.34 -15.49 16.07
N ILE A 298 18.37 -14.69 15.74
CA ILE A 298 19.32 -15.03 14.69
C ILE A 298 19.81 -16.49 14.88
N PRO A 299 19.79 -17.33 13.83
CA PRO A 299 20.17 -18.73 13.96
C PRO A 299 21.67 -18.88 14.18
N ALA A 300 22.05 -19.88 14.97
CA ALA A 300 23.44 -20.18 15.27
C ALA A 300 24.24 -20.45 13.98
N GLY A 301 25.40 -19.80 13.85
CA GLY A 301 26.28 -19.94 12.68
C GLY A 301 26.03 -18.92 11.56
N ALA A 302 24.95 -18.14 11.60
CA ALA A 302 24.80 -16.99 10.71
C ALA A 302 25.71 -15.84 11.17
N ILE A 303 26.27 -15.12 10.19
CA ILE A 303 26.96 -13.85 10.39
C ILE A 303 25.91 -12.81 10.79
N ASP A 304 26.14 -12.12 11.90
CA ASP A 304 25.25 -11.09 12.40
C ASP A 304 25.51 -9.76 11.67
N ALA A 305 24.67 -9.46 10.68
CA ALA A 305 24.58 -8.16 10.04
C ALA A 305 23.26 -7.46 10.39
N THR A 306 22.65 -7.85 11.52
CA THR A 306 21.38 -7.29 11.97
C THR A 306 21.54 -5.84 12.44
N GLY A 307 20.43 -5.17 12.68
CA GLY A 307 20.40 -3.80 13.21
C GLY A 307 19.58 -2.86 12.35
N ASN A 308 19.26 -1.70 12.93
CA ASN A 308 18.51 -0.64 12.26
C ASN A 308 19.42 0.20 11.36
N LEU A 309 19.99 -0.43 10.33
CA LEU A 309 20.84 0.21 9.33
C LEU A 309 20.00 0.77 8.16
N PRO A 310 20.54 1.71 7.37
CA PRO A 310 19.83 2.27 6.21
C PRO A 310 19.35 1.18 5.23
N LEU A 311 18.19 1.38 4.60
CA LEU A 311 17.68 0.44 3.61
C LEU A 311 18.62 0.29 2.39
N THR A 312 19.35 1.35 2.04
CA THR A 312 20.38 1.32 0.99
C THR A 312 21.51 0.35 1.33
N GLU A 313 21.87 0.21 2.62
CA GLU A 313 22.85 -0.79 3.07
C GLU A 313 22.28 -2.21 2.93
N ARG A 314 21.01 -2.42 3.31
CA ARG A 314 20.34 -3.72 3.11
C ARG A 314 20.24 -4.10 1.63
N ALA A 315 19.92 -3.12 0.79
CA ALA A 315 19.90 -3.27 -0.66
C ALA A 315 21.28 -3.65 -1.21
N ARG A 316 22.35 -3.02 -0.72
CA ARG A 316 23.74 -3.34 -1.07
C ARG A 316 24.13 -4.77 -0.70
N TRP A 317 23.71 -5.27 0.46
CA TRP A 317 23.90 -6.70 0.80
C TRP A 317 23.18 -7.62 -0.17
N LEU A 318 21.92 -7.32 -0.47
CA LEU A 318 21.07 -8.18 -1.29
C LEU A 318 21.52 -8.24 -2.75
N MET A 319 21.86 -7.10 -3.37
CA MET A 319 22.23 -7.04 -4.79
C MET A 319 23.47 -7.90 -5.13
N HIS A 320 24.31 -8.20 -4.14
CA HIS A 320 25.53 -9.02 -4.30
C HIS A 320 25.40 -10.44 -3.76
N ALA A 321 24.30 -10.76 -3.08
CA ALA A 321 24.04 -12.08 -2.53
C ALA A 321 23.76 -13.10 -3.64
N ASN A 322 24.23 -14.33 -3.47
CA ASN A 322 23.93 -15.43 -4.40
C ASN A 322 22.45 -15.82 -4.38
N ALA A 323 21.83 -15.68 -3.21
CA ALA A 323 20.39 -15.82 -3.01
C ALA A 323 19.96 -15.14 -1.72
N PHE A 324 18.65 -15.02 -1.54
CA PHE A 324 18.00 -14.62 -0.32
C PHE A 324 17.03 -15.73 0.14
N ILE A 325 17.02 -16.04 1.44
CA ILE A 325 16.03 -16.94 2.05
C ILE A 325 15.27 -16.16 3.12
N GLY A 326 13.97 -16.05 2.97
CA GLY A 326 13.19 -15.26 3.91
C GLY A 326 11.72 -15.59 3.94
N LEU A 327 11.02 -14.79 4.73
CA LEU A 327 9.60 -14.90 5.00
C LEU A 327 8.78 -14.03 4.05
N SER A 328 7.46 -14.10 4.14
CA SER A 328 6.57 -13.08 3.58
C SER A 328 6.69 -11.78 4.41
N SER A 329 7.80 -11.05 4.22
CA SER A 329 8.17 -9.83 4.92
C SER A 329 8.82 -8.81 3.97
N GLY A 330 9.02 -7.58 4.44
CA GLY A 330 9.57 -6.50 3.61
C GLY A 330 10.95 -6.77 3.00
N LEU A 331 11.79 -7.57 3.65
CA LEU A 331 13.12 -7.90 3.12
C LEU A 331 13.06 -8.84 1.90
N ALA A 332 12.02 -9.68 1.78
CA ALA A 332 11.81 -10.47 0.57
C ALA A 332 11.49 -9.58 -0.63
N TRP A 333 10.66 -8.53 -0.43
CA TRP A 333 10.37 -7.53 -1.45
C TRP A 333 11.61 -6.72 -1.83
N LEU A 334 12.45 -6.37 -0.86
CA LEU A 334 13.72 -5.69 -1.16
C LEU A 334 14.68 -6.60 -1.94
N ALA A 335 14.78 -7.88 -1.58
CA ALA A 335 15.60 -8.86 -2.31
C ALA A 335 15.12 -8.99 -3.77
N TRP A 336 13.82 -9.11 -3.98
CA TRP A 336 13.23 -9.11 -5.32
C TRP A 336 13.50 -7.81 -6.08
N THR A 337 13.43 -6.66 -5.40
CA THR A 337 13.70 -5.35 -5.99
C THR A 337 15.16 -5.22 -6.44
N MET A 338 16.09 -5.85 -5.72
CA MET A 338 17.51 -5.91 -6.08
C MET A 338 17.85 -6.99 -7.12
N GLY A 339 16.86 -7.74 -7.61
CA GLY A 339 17.07 -8.83 -8.56
C GLY A 339 17.71 -10.08 -7.94
N THR A 340 17.73 -10.19 -6.60
CA THR A 340 18.30 -11.34 -5.89
C THR A 340 17.36 -12.54 -5.98
N PRO A 341 17.83 -13.74 -6.40
CA PRO A 341 17.03 -14.96 -6.34
C PRO A 341 16.47 -15.19 -4.93
N THR A 342 15.15 -15.26 -4.80
CA THR A 342 14.48 -15.24 -3.49
C THR A 342 13.73 -16.53 -3.22
N VAL A 343 14.23 -17.31 -2.25
CA VAL A 343 13.53 -18.45 -1.64
C VAL A 343 12.56 -17.90 -0.59
N LEU A 344 11.26 -18.03 -0.85
CA LEU A 344 10.21 -17.42 -0.03
C LEU A 344 9.42 -18.49 0.74
N ILE A 345 9.59 -18.49 2.06
CA ILE A 345 8.95 -19.40 3.00
C ILE A 345 7.67 -18.75 3.54
N SER A 346 6.51 -19.35 3.25
CA SER A 346 5.23 -18.93 3.82
C SER A 346 4.17 -20.02 3.62
N GLY A 347 3.36 -20.29 4.64
CA GLY A 347 2.11 -21.03 4.46
C GLY A 347 0.87 -20.21 4.81
N PHE A 348 1.07 -19.06 5.45
CA PHE A 348 0.02 -18.15 5.86
C PHE A 348 -0.63 -17.43 4.68
N THR A 349 0.18 -17.11 3.67
CA THR A 349 -0.24 -16.52 2.39
C THR A 349 -0.20 -17.57 1.28
N LEU A 350 -1.08 -17.42 0.30
CA LEU A 350 -1.06 -18.22 -0.92
C LEU A 350 -0.03 -17.67 -1.91
N PRO A 351 0.48 -18.48 -2.87
CA PRO A 351 1.57 -18.07 -3.76
C PRO A 351 1.32 -16.81 -4.60
N HIS A 352 0.06 -16.41 -4.83
CA HIS A 352 -0.27 -15.20 -5.60
C HIS A 352 -0.21 -13.91 -4.77
N ASN A 353 0.07 -13.99 -3.46
CA ASN A 353 0.09 -12.81 -2.59
C ASN A 353 1.30 -11.91 -2.87
N GLU A 354 2.48 -12.54 -2.89
CA GLU A 354 3.75 -11.88 -3.15
C GLU A 354 4.08 -11.88 -4.65
N PHE A 355 5.27 -11.36 -4.99
CA PHE A 355 5.85 -11.53 -6.33
C PHE A 355 6.07 -13.01 -6.66
N ALA A 356 6.00 -13.35 -7.94
CA ALA A 356 6.31 -14.68 -8.43
C ALA A 356 7.79 -15.01 -8.24
N THR A 357 8.04 -16.18 -7.64
CA THR A 357 9.37 -16.76 -7.55
C THR A 357 9.27 -18.28 -7.77
N PRO A 358 10.13 -18.88 -8.60
CA PRO A 358 10.18 -20.34 -8.76
C PRO A 358 10.70 -21.05 -7.48
N TYR A 359 11.12 -20.29 -6.48
CA TYR A 359 11.69 -20.77 -5.23
C TYR A 359 10.73 -20.59 -4.03
N ARG A 360 9.43 -20.45 -4.28
CA ARG A 360 8.39 -20.40 -3.23
C ARG A 360 8.28 -21.75 -2.50
N VAL A 361 8.33 -21.75 -1.17
CA VAL A 361 8.24 -22.94 -0.31
C VAL A 361 6.99 -22.88 0.58
N ILE A 362 6.08 -23.85 0.40
CA ILE A 362 4.81 -23.95 1.11
C ILE A 362 4.44 -25.43 1.33
N ALA A 363 3.97 -25.78 2.53
CA ALA A 363 3.41 -27.10 2.82
C ALA A 363 1.94 -27.15 2.38
N ARG A 364 1.63 -27.88 1.31
CA ARG A 364 0.31 -27.81 0.65
C ARG A 364 -0.76 -28.72 1.26
N ASP A 365 -0.34 -29.75 1.99
CA ASP A 365 -1.24 -30.79 2.50
C ASP A 365 -1.79 -30.48 3.92
N VAL A 366 -1.63 -29.24 4.38
CA VAL A 366 -2.05 -28.76 5.70
C VAL A 366 -2.79 -27.43 5.60
N CYS A 367 -3.28 -26.88 6.72
CA CYS A 367 -3.91 -25.56 6.74
C CYS A 367 -2.97 -24.52 6.12
N THR A 368 -3.48 -23.74 5.16
CA THR A 368 -2.74 -22.66 4.49
C THR A 368 -3.66 -21.48 4.15
N GLY A 369 -3.07 -20.34 3.79
CA GLY A 369 -3.78 -19.25 3.13
C GLY A 369 -4.77 -18.48 4.00
N CYS A 370 -4.62 -18.50 5.33
CA CYS A 370 -5.51 -17.77 6.25
C CYS A 370 -5.64 -16.28 5.92
N TRP A 371 -4.60 -15.67 5.33
CA TRP A 371 -4.60 -14.27 4.87
C TRP A 371 -5.62 -13.96 3.78
N HIS A 372 -5.97 -14.95 2.94
CA HIS A 372 -6.80 -14.77 1.76
C HIS A 372 -8.27 -15.14 1.97
N ASP A 373 -8.60 -15.72 3.11
CA ASP A 373 -9.97 -16.16 3.38
C ASP A 373 -10.84 -14.94 3.71
N PRO A 374 -11.83 -14.59 2.87
CA PRO A 374 -12.67 -13.42 3.12
C PRO A 374 -13.53 -13.56 4.38
N ALA A 375 -13.75 -14.79 4.86
CA ALA A 375 -14.46 -15.04 6.12
C ALA A 375 -13.59 -14.77 7.36
N LEU A 376 -12.28 -14.57 7.18
CA LEU A 376 -11.33 -14.30 8.26
C LEU A 376 -10.87 -12.85 8.20
N ARG A 377 -10.95 -12.16 9.35
CA ARG A 377 -10.42 -10.80 9.51
C ARG A 377 -9.06 -10.86 10.21
N TYR A 378 -8.01 -10.41 9.54
CA TYR A 378 -6.68 -10.29 10.15
C TYR A 378 -6.72 -9.29 11.31
N ASP A 379 -6.28 -9.75 12.48
CA ASP A 379 -6.14 -8.93 13.68
C ASP A 379 -4.70 -8.41 13.77
N HIS A 380 -4.55 -7.08 13.78
CA HIS A 380 -3.24 -6.43 13.80
C HIS A 380 -2.62 -6.40 15.20
N ASP A 381 -3.43 -6.57 16.25
CA ASP A 381 -3.00 -6.50 17.64
C ASP A 381 -2.64 -7.89 18.21
N ASP A 382 -3.11 -8.94 17.54
CA ASP A 382 -2.78 -10.34 17.86
C ASP A 382 -1.51 -10.82 17.12
N PHE A 383 -0.39 -10.81 17.84
CA PHE A 383 0.86 -11.37 17.33
C PHE A 383 0.77 -12.88 17.03
N HIS A 384 -0.07 -13.62 17.78
CA HIS A 384 -0.22 -15.08 17.68
C HIS A 384 -1.39 -15.47 16.76
N TRP A 385 -1.79 -14.59 15.84
CA TRP A 385 -2.97 -14.78 15.00
C TRP A 385 -2.93 -16.08 14.19
N CYS A 386 -3.77 -17.05 14.55
CA CYS A 386 -3.92 -18.34 13.87
C CYS A 386 -5.39 -18.76 13.86
N PRO A 387 -6.25 -18.03 13.14
CA PRO A 387 -7.70 -18.00 13.38
C PRO A 387 -8.42 -19.36 13.33
N ARG A 388 -7.87 -20.34 12.61
CA ARG A 388 -8.44 -21.68 12.49
C ARG A 388 -7.98 -22.66 13.57
N HIS A 389 -6.82 -22.43 14.18
CA HIS A 389 -6.12 -23.43 15.01
C HIS A 389 -5.48 -22.86 16.30
N THR A 390 -5.77 -21.61 16.68
CA THR A 390 -5.33 -21.01 17.94
C THR A 390 -5.61 -21.94 19.13
N GLY A 391 -4.61 -22.16 19.99
CA GLY A 391 -4.74 -23.00 21.19
C GLY A 391 -4.82 -24.51 20.92
N THR A 392 -4.59 -24.96 19.69
CA THR A 392 -4.59 -26.39 19.34
C THR A 392 -3.19 -26.89 18.97
N PRO A 393 -2.93 -28.22 18.98
CA PRO A 393 -1.67 -28.79 18.48
C PRO A 393 -1.38 -28.48 17.01
N ARG A 394 -2.37 -28.00 16.24
CA ARG A 394 -2.26 -27.62 14.83
C ARG A 394 -1.92 -26.13 14.62
N ALA A 395 -1.75 -25.36 15.69
CA ALA A 395 -1.35 -23.96 15.59
C ALA A 395 -0.09 -23.80 14.73
N PHE A 396 -0.16 -22.87 13.77
CA PHE A 396 0.90 -22.56 12.80
C PHE A 396 1.42 -23.73 11.96
N GLU A 397 0.65 -24.82 11.81
CA GLU A 397 1.03 -25.97 10.98
C GLU A 397 1.39 -25.56 9.53
N CYS A 398 0.79 -24.48 9.04
CA CYS A 398 1.06 -23.88 7.73
C CYS A 398 2.55 -23.61 7.46
N SER A 399 3.32 -23.29 8.50
CA SER A 399 4.76 -23.08 8.40
C SER A 399 5.57 -24.11 9.18
N ARG A 400 5.03 -24.67 10.27
CA ARG A 400 5.71 -25.72 11.05
C ARG A 400 5.96 -26.98 10.23
N GLU A 401 5.08 -27.32 9.29
CA GLU A 401 5.21 -28.52 8.46
C GLU A 401 6.13 -28.30 7.24
N ILE A 402 6.58 -27.07 6.98
CA ILE A 402 7.62 -26.80 5.96
C ILE A 402 8.95 -27.33 6.50
N ARG A 403 9.56 -28.27 5.75
CA ARG A 403 10.76 -28.99 6.20
C ARG A 403 12.03 -28.32 5.66
N PRO A 404 13.15 -28.35 6.40
CA PRO A 404 14.41 -27.75 5.95
C PRO A 404 14.89 -28.27 4.59
N GLU A 405 14.67 -29.54 4.30
CA GLU A 405 14.99 -30.16 3.02
C GLU A 405 14.23 -29.51 1.85
N ASP A 406 12.99 -29.07 2.05
CA ASP A 406 12.20 -28.41 1.01
C ASP A 406 12.76 -27.00 0.72
N VAL A 407 13.29 -26.33 1.76
CA VAL A 407 13.96 -25.03 1.64
C VAL A 407 15.30 -25.16 0.93
N LEU A 408 16.13 -26.12 1.33
CA LEU A 408 17.41 -26.40 0.68
C LEU A 408 17.22 -26.85 -0.76
N ALA A 409 16.23 -27.70 -1.06
CA ALA A 409 15.92 -28.11 -2.42
C ALA A 409 15.44 -26.95 -3.30
N ALA A 410 14.69 -25.99 -2.74
CA ALA A 410 14.31 -24.77 -3.46
C ALA A 410 15.54 -23.90 -3.77
N LEU A 411 16.47 -23.77 -2.81
CA LEU A 411 17.73 -23.06 -2.98
C LEU A 411 18.64 -23.74 -4.01
N ASP A 412 18.70 -25.07 -4.05
CA ASP A 412 19.53 -25.84 -4.99
C ASP A 412 19.12 -25.62 -6.46
N ARG A 413 17.91 -25.11 -6.71
CA ARG A 413 17.47 -24.68 -8.04
C ARG A 413 18.00 -23.30 -8.46
N VAL A 414 18.57 -22.53 -7.54
CA VAL A 414 19.20 -21.24 -7.85
C VAL A 414 20.57 -21.52 -8.48
N GLN A 415 20.77 -21.03 -9.71
CA GLN A 415 22.02 -21.20 -10.43
C GLN A 415 23.21 -20.55 -9.69
N GLY A 416 24.39 -21.17 -9.76
CA GLY A 416 25.64 -20.61 -9.23
C GLY A 416 25.90 -20.81 -7.72
N ILE A 417 25.01 -21.45 -6.97
CA ILE A 417 25.26 -21.79 -5.55
C ILE A 417 26.25 -22.95 -5.42
N ALA A 418 26.18 -23.97 -6.28
CA ALA A 418 27.03 -25.16 -6.24
C ALA A 418 28.36 -25.03 -7.02
N GLU A 419 28.39 -24.26 -8.11
CA GLU A 419 29.57 -24.11 -8.99
C GLU A 419 30.72 -23.35 -8.31
N ASN A 420 30.40 -22.46 -7.37
CA ASN A 420 31.41 -21.74 -6.59
C ASN A 420 32.06 -22.59 -5.47
N ALA A 421 31.41 -23.68 -5.06
CA ALA A 421 31.93 -24.60 -4.05
C ALA A 421 32.86 -25.68 -4.65
N THR A 422 32.64 -26.06 -5.92
CA THR A 422 33.38 -27.14 -6.59
C THR A 422 34.63 -26.66 -7.35
N ASN A 423 34.72 -25.38 -7.73
CA ASN A 423 35.92 -24.81 -8.36
C ASN A 423 37.08 -24.50 -7.38
N ARG A 424 37.01 -25.01 -6.14
CA ARG A 424 38.05 -24.84 -5.10
C ARG A 424 38.40 -26.15 -4.37
N ALA A 425 37.98 -27.30 -4.90
CA ALA A 425 38.41 -28.62 -4.42
C ALA A 425 39.72 -29.05 -5.09
#